data_AF-A0A2M8KRY0-F1
#
_entry.id   AF-A0A2M8KRY0-F1
#
_cell.length_a   1.000
_cell.length_b   1.000
_cell.length_c   1.000
_cell.angle_alpha   90.00
_cell.angle_beta   90.00
_cell.angle_gamma   90.00
#
_symmetry.space_group_name_H-M   'P 1'
#
loop_
_entity.id
_entity.type
_entity.pdbx_description
1 polymer ?
#
loop_
_entity_poly.entity_id
_entity_poly.type
_entity_poly.pdbx_seq_one_letter_code
_entity_poly.pdbx_strand_id
1 'polypeptide(L)' 'MHVLLAGHITKDITTEGLEVLGGPVSFAGITLAKRHHSVTVVTIADPESPLLDELRSYGIEVINFGR' A
#
# COMPACT_ATOMS: atom_id res chain seq x y z
N MET A 1 15.08 10.01 5.77
CA MET A 1 14.83 8.75 6.50
C MET A 1 14.07 7.82 5.58
N HIS A 2 14.49 6.56 5.50
CA HIS A 2 13.81 5.53 4.72
C HIS A 2 13.09 4.58 5.69
N VAL A 3 11.86 4.19 5.37
CA VAL A 3 11.02 3.32 6.21
C VAL A 3 10.55 2.12 5.40
N LEU A 4 10.87 0.93 5.90
CA LEU A 4 10.36 -0.33 5.37
C LEU A 4 9.15 -0.79 6.18
N LEU A 5 8.06 -1.11 5.50
CA LEU A 5 6.83 -1.63 6.08
C LEU A 5 6.55 -3.00 5.49
N ALA A 6 6.25 -3.99 6.32
CA ALA A 6 5.93 -5.35 5.87
C ALA A 6 4.55 -5.76 6.40
N GLY A 7 3.66 -6.21 5.50
CA GLY A 7 2.30 -6.58 5.88
C GLY A 7 1.37 -6.76 4.68
N HIS A 8 0.10 -7.02 4.98
CA HIS A 8 -0.92 -7.21 3.96
C HIS A 8 -1.48 -5.87 3.49
N ILE A 9 -1.84 -5.82 2.21
CA ILE A 9 -2.64 -4.75 1.61
C ILE A 9 -4.03 -5.32 1.36
N THR A 10 -5.08 -4.53 1.59
CA THR A 10 -6.46 -4.97 1.40
C THR A 10 -7.23 -3.99 0.54
N LYS A 11 -8.39 -4.46 0.06
CA LYS A 11 -9.42 -3.63 -0.51
C LYS A 11 -10.53 -3.54 0.53
N ASP A 12 -10.69 -2.37 1.12
CA ASP A 12 -11.73 -2.15 2.12
C ASP A 12 -12.97 -1.60 1.43
N ILE A 13 -14.14 -2.07 1.84
CA ILE A 13 -15.44 -1.60 1.33
C ILE A 13 -16.08 -0.77 2.43
N THR A 14 -16.33 0.51 2.16
CA THR A 14 -16.94 1.41 3.15
C THR A 14 -18.44 1.11 3.34
N THR A 15 -19.06 1.72 4.35
CA THR A 15 -20.51 1.65 4.57
C THR A 15 -21.34 2.21 3.42
N GLU A 16 -20.73 3.03 2.55
CA GLU A 16 -21.34 3.60 1.34
C GLU A 16 -21.10 2.73 0.09
N GLY A 17 -20.43 1.58 0.24
CA GLY A 17 -20.09 0.68 -0.86
C GLY A 17 -18.91 1.16 -1.70
N LEU A 18 -18.15 2.15 -1.25
CA LEU A 18 -16.95 2.62 -1.94
C LEU A 18 -15.78 1.68 -1.68
N GLU A 19 -15.05 1.39 -2.73
CA GLU A 19 -13.84 0.57 -2.68
C GLU A 19 -12.63 1.48 -2.44
N VAL A 20 -11.88 1.21 -1.39
CA VAL A 20 -10.69 2.01 -1.02
C VAL A 20 -9.51 1.10 -0.69
N LEU A 21 -8.30 1.61 -0.90
CA LEU A 21 -7.09 0.94 -0.46
C LEU A 21 -7.05 0.86 1.08
N GLY A 22 -6.96 -0.37 1.57
CA GLY A 22 -6.91 -0.73 2.97
C GLY A 22 -5.60 -1.39 3.37
N GLY A 23 -5.55 -1.84 4.62
CA GLY A 23 -4.41 -2.53 5.21
C GLY A 23 -3.52 -1.58 6.02
N PRO A 24 -3.05 -1.99 7.22
CA PRO A 24 -2.27 -1.12 8.11
C PRO A 24 -1.01 -0.54 7.44
N VAL A 25 -0.33 -1.34 6.61
CA VAL A 25 0.90 -0.91 5.93
C VAL A 25 0.64 0.08 4.81
N SER A 26 -0.52 0.01 4.14
CA SER A 26 -0.94 0.98 3.14
C SER A 26 -1.13 2.35 3.78
N PHE A 27 -1.91 2.44 4.85
CA PHE A 27 -2.15 3.69 5.56
C PHE A 27 -0.89 4.28 6.18
N ALA A 28 -0.06 3.45 6.81
CA ALA A 28 1.21 3.89 7.37
C ALA A 28 2.14 4.42 6.25
N GLY A 29 2.22 3.70 5.13
CA GLY A 29 3.04 4.07 3.99
C GLY A 29 2.61 5.39 3.36
N ILE A 30 1.32 5.56 3.09
CA ILE A 30 0.76 6.81 2.54
C ILE A 30 1.00 7.98 3.49
N THR A 31 0.80 7.76 4.78
CA THR A 31 1.02 8.79 5.81
C THR A 31 2.48 9.23 5.87
N LEU A 32 3.43 8.29 5.78
CA LEU A 32 4.86 8.58 5.78
C LEU A 32 5.31 9.25 4.48
N ALA A 33 4.81 8.79 3.33
CA ALA A 33 5.08 9.40 2.03
C ALA A 33 4.60 10.87 1.97
N LYS A 34 3.40 11.16 2.49
CA LYS A 34 2.88 12.55 2.64
C LYS A 34 3.72 13.42 3.57
N ARG A 35 4.56 12.83 4.43
CA ARG A 35 5.52 13.52 5.29
C ARG A 35 6.94 13.53 4.71
N HIS A 36 7.07 13.29 3.40
CA HIS A 36 8.33 13.31 2.66
C HIS A 36 9.35 12.26 3.13
N HIS A 37 8.89 11.15 3.72
CA HIS A 37 9.73 9.99 3.95
C HIS A 37 9.76 9.10 2.69
N SER A 38 10.91 8.48 2.42
CA SER A 38 11.01 7.41 1.44
C SER A 38 10.46 6.14 2.08
N VAL A 39 9.55 5.45 1.41
CA VAL A 39 8.83 4.29 1.96
C VAL A 39 8.90 3.14 0.97
N THR A 40 9.20 1.95 1.48
CA THR A 40 9.05 0.69 0.75
C THR A 40 8.06 -0.21 1.49
N VAL A 41 7.05 -0.68 0.77
CA VAL A 41 6.08 -1.67 1.26
C VAL A 41 6.44 -3.04 0.70
N VAL A 42 6.62 -4.00 1.60
CA VAL A 42 6.79 -5.41 1.29
C VAL A 42 5.47 -6.14 1.57
N THR A 43 4.91 -6.76 0.55
CA THR A 43 3.59 -7.41 0.62
C THR A 43 3.53 -8.70 -0.19
N ILE A 44 2.47 -9.47 0.04
CA ILE A 44 2.05 -10.60 -0.80
C ILE A 44 0.65 -10.27 -1.27
N ALA A 45 0.50 -10.02 -2.57
CA ALA A 45 -0.78 -9.79 -3.23
C ALA A 45 -0.75 -10.36 -4.64
N ASP A 46 -1.92 -10.61 -5.23
CA ASP A 46 -2.03 -10.94 -6.66
C ASP A 46 -1.22 -9.92 -7.49
N PRO A 47 -0.29 -10.35 -8.37
CA PRO A 47 0.49 -9.45 -9.22
C PRO A 47 -0.34 -8.51 -10.10
N GLU A 48 -1.56 -8.91 -10.45
CA GLU A 48 -2.51 -8.12 -11.26
C GLU A 48 -3.42 -7.25 -10.39
N SER A 49 -3.22 -7.24 -9.06
CA SER A 49 -4.02 -6.43 -8.15
C SER A 49 -3.83 -4.94 -8.42
N PRO A 50 -4.91 -4.18 -8.70
CA PRO A 50 -4.82 -2.73 -8.92
C PRO A 50 -4.36 -1.97 -7.67
N LEU A 51 -4.43 -2.58 -6.49
CA LEU A 51 -3.97 -2.00 -5.23
C LEU A 51 -2.45 -1.75 -5.22
N LEU A 52 -1.69 -2.54 -5.98
CA LEU A 52 -0.23 -2.35 -6.11
C LEU A 52 0.08 -1.05 -6.83
N ASP A 53 -0.67 -0.73 -7.89
CA ASP A 53 -0.50 0.49 -8.67
C ASP A 53 -1.02 1.71 -7.90
N GLU A 54 -2.10 1.55 -7.15
CA GLU A 54 -2.60 2.60 -6.26
C GLU A 54 -1.55 2.99 -5.22
N LEU A 55 -0.88 2.02 -4.56
CA LEU A 55 0.23 2.30 -3.63
C LEU A 55 1.38 3.05 -4.31
N ARG A 56 1.78 2.61 -5.50
CA ARG A 56 2.85 3.25 -6.29
C ARG A 56 2.51 4.69 -6.66
N SER A 57 1.22 4.99 -6.89
CA SER A 57 0.76 6.35 -7.20
C SER A 57 1.02 7.36 -6.06
N TYR A 58 1.19 6.89 -4.83
CA TYR A 58 1.58 7.70 -3.68
C TYR A 58 3.10 7.90 -3.53
N GLY A 59 3.90 7.43 -4.50
CA GLY A 59 5.37 7.50 -4.45
C GLY A 59 5.99 6.45 -3.52
N ILE A 60 5.26 5.39 -3.20
CA ILE A 60 5.72 4.27 -2.37
C ILE A 60 6.34 3.21 -3.28
N GLU A 61 7.55 2.75 -2.93
CA GLU A 61 8.13 1.57 -3.57
C GLU A 61 7.42 0.31 -3.08
N VAL A 62 7.09 -0.61 -3.98
CA VAL A 62 6.35 -1.83 -3.62
C VAL A 62 7.12 -3.06 -4.08
N ILE A 63 7.49 -3.91 -3.11
CA ILE A 63 8.05 -5.24 -3.34
C ILE A 63 6.93 -6.25 -3.09
N ASN A 64 6.42 -6.85 -4.17
CA ASN A 64 5.39 -7.88 -4.11
C ASN A 64 6.00 -9.29 -4.29
N PHE A 65 5.62 -10.22 -3.42
CA PHE A 65 6.00 -11.63 -3.48
C PHE A 65 4.86 -12.57 -3.91
N GLY A 66 3.67 -12.04 -4.24
CA GLY A 66 2.62 -12.86 -4.85
C GLY A 66 3.03 -13.35 -6.24
N ARG A 67 2.57 -14.55 -6.58
CA ARG A 67 2.83 -15.23 -7.86
C ARG A 67 1.65 -15.07 -8.79
#